data_AF-A0A382UWT4-F1
#
_entry.id   AF-A0A382UWT4-F1
#
_cell.length_a   1.000
_cell.length_b   1.000
_cell.length_c   1.000
_cell.angle_alpha   90.00
_cell.angle_beta   90.00
_cell.angle_gamma   90.00
#
_symmetry.space_group_name_H-M   'P 1'
#
loop_
_entity.id
_entity.type
_entity.pdbx_description
1 polymer ?
#
loop_
_entity_poly.entity_id
_entity_poly.type
_entity_poly.pdbx_seq_one_letter_code
_entity_poly.pdbx_strand_id
1 'polypeptide(L)'
;MSYFKIIILFGVFVCTGFFNNFVLASEDLLLTDIDKKENQFFLINQVLAKNHVLPRYQVFTNETIKIDSSATKFCLAPDSASLIDLREVFHSAADAWIRVEHINF
;
A
#
# COMPACT_ATOMS: atom_id res chain seq x y z
N MET A 1 37.46 -7.95 56.97
CA MET A 1 36.37 -8.27 56.03
C MET A 1 35.49 -7.01 55.85
N SER A 2 36.00 -5.96 55.22
CA SER A 2 35.79 -5.56 53.81
C SER A 2 34.33 -5.21 53.43
N TYR A 3 33.79 -4.15 54.06
CA TYR A 3 32.61 -3.39 53.60
C TYR A 3 32.70 -3.02 52.11
N PHE A 4 33.93 -2.81 51.62
CA PHE A 4 34.23 -2.51 50.22
C PHE A 4 33.73 -3.60 49.25
N LYS A 5 33.77 -4.89 49.63
CA LYS A 5 33.27 -5.99 48.79
C LYS A 5 31.74 -5.97 48.66
N ILE A 6 31.02 -5.56 49.70
CA ILE A 6 29.55 -5.50 49.70
C ILE A 6 29.06 -4.36 48.80
N ILE A 7 29.73 -3.19 48.86
CA ILE A 7 29.39 -2.04 48.02
C ILE A 7 29.59 -2.37 46.53
N ILE A 8 30.69 -3.05 46.18
CA ILE A 8 30.95 -3.47 44.79
C ILE A 8 29.91 -4.48 44.31
N LEU A 9 29.56 -5.49 45.13
CA LEU A 9 28.53 -6.48 44.78
C LEU A 9 27.15 -5.85 44.58
N PHE A 10 26.79 -4.89 45.43
CA PHE A 10 25.52 -4.16 45.32
C PHE A 10 25.50 -3.25 44.08
N GLY A 11 26.61 -2.56 43.79
CA GLY A 11 26.75 -1.74 42.58
C GLY A 11 26.69 -2.57 41.29
N VAL A 12 27.34 -3.75 41.27
CA VAL A 12 27.28 -4.66 40.12
C VAL A 12 25.86 -5.20 39.93
N PHE A 13 25.18 -5.61 41.01
CA PHE A 13 23.79 -6.10 40.95
C PHE A 13 22.80 -5.04 40.47
N VAL A 14 22.95 -3.79 40.94
CA VAL A 14 22.12 -2.66 40.50
C VAL A 14 22.42 -2.30 39.05
N CYS A 15 23.69 -2.25 38.64
CA CYS A 15 24.05 -1.97 37.25
C CYS A 15 23.53 -3.05 36.29
N THR A 16 23.76 -4.34 36.57
CA THR A 16 23.30 -5.41 35.67
C THR A 16 21.77 -5.49 35.59
N GLY A 17 21.06 -5.30 36.70
CA GLY A 17 19.60 -5.24 36.72
C GLY A 17 19.04 -4.02 35.98
N PHE A 18 19.67 -2.85 36.14
CA PHE A 18 19.27 -1.61 35.47
C PHE A 18 19.50 -1.67 33.97
N PHE A 19 20.67 -2.14 33.51
CA PHE A 19 20.96 -2.27 32.09
C PHE A 19 20.04 -3.28 31.39
N ASN A 20 19.72 -4.41 32.03
CA ASN A 20 18.79 -5.40 31.45
C ASN A 20 17.37 -4.84 31.31
N ASN A 21 16.85 -4.14 32.33
CA ASN A 21 15.53 -3.49 32.25
C ASN A 21 15.49 -2.35 31.23
N PHE A 22 16.56 -1.58 31.12
CA PHE A 22 16.66 -0.48 30.14
C PHE A 22 16.69 -1.00 28.71
N VAL A 23 17.43 -2.09 28.45
CA VAL A 23 17.47 -2.74 27.13
C VAL A 23 16.07 -3.26 26.74
N LEU A 24 15.40 -4.00 27.62
CA LEU A 24 14.03 -4.49 27.38
C LEU A 24 13.04 -3.35 27.10
N ALA A 25 13.06 -2.29 27.90
CA ALA A 25 12.20 -1.13 27.68
C ALA A 25 12.49 -0.39 26.36
N SER A 26 13.75 -0.35 25.94
CA SER A 26 14.14 0.25 24.65
C SER A 26 13.68 -0.60 23.45
N GLU A 27 13.70 -1.93 23.59
CA GLU A 27 13.28 -2.88 22.57
C GLU A 27 11.75 -2.91 22.43
N ASP A 28 11.03 -2.89 23.56
CA ASP A 28 9.57 -2.75 23.59
C ASP A 28 9.11 -1.41 22.97
N LEU A 29 9.81 -0.31 23.27
CA LEU A 29 9.49 0.99 22.67
C LEU A 29 9.68 0.95 21.14
N LEU A 30 10.76 0.34 20.67
CA LEU A 30 11.06 0.21 19.23
C LEU A 30 10.01 -0.67 18.53
N LEU A 31 9.60 -1.77 19.17
CA LEU A 31 8.54 -2.65 18.67
C LEU A 31 7.19 -1.93 18.62
N THR A 32 6.85 -1.12 19.62
CA THR A 32 5.59 -0.34 19.62
C THR A 32 5.56 0.73 18.54
N ASP A 33 6.70 1.37 18.24
CA ASP A 33 6.81 2.35 17.16
C ASP A 33 6.73 1.70 15.77
N ILE A 34 7.29 0.49 15.62
CA ILE A 34 7.15 -0.31 14.39
C ILE A 34 5.69 -0.74 14.20
N ASP A 35 5.07 -1.35 15.21
CA ASP A 35 3.66 -1.80 15.15
C ASP A 35 2.71 -0.63 14.83
N LYS A 36 2.94 0.53 15.46
CA LYS A 36 2.16 1.74 15.17
C LYS A 36 2.32 2.20 13.73
N LYS A 37 3.54 2.17 13.16
CA LYS A 37 3.77 2.52 11.76
C LYS A 37 3.14 1.51 10.81
N GLU A 38 3.28 0.21 11.09
CA GLU A 38 2.67 -0.85 10.31
C GLU A 38 1.15 -0.71 10.26
N ASN A 39 0.51 -0.47 11.41
CA ASN A 39 -0.93 -0.23 11.49
C ASN A 39 -1.34 1.04 10.71
N GLN A 40 -0.54 2.11 10.80
CA GLN A 40 -0.79 3.32 10.01
C GLN A 40 -0.71 3.05 8.49
N PHE A 41 0.31 2.32 8.02
CA PHE A 41 0.42 1.95 6.61
C PHE A 41 -0.71 1.02 6.18
N PHE A 42 -1.12 0.09 7.03
CA PHE A 42 -2.25 -0.79 6.76
C PHE A 42 -3.54 0.02 6.53
N LEU A 43 -3.83 1.00 7.39
CA LEU A 43 -5.00 1.87 7.23
C LEU A 43 -4.92 2.72 5.95
N ILE A 44 -3.75 3.28 5.65
CA ILE A 44 -3.53 4.02 4.40
C ILE A 44 -3.77 3.12 3.18
N ASN A 45 -3.20 1.91 3.18
CA ASN A 45 -3.37 0.95 2.10
C ASN A 45 -4.83 0.52 1.95
N GLN A 46 -5.57 0.34 3.05
CA GLN A 46 -7.00 0.03 2.98
C GLN A 46 -7.79 1.16 2.31
N VAL A 47 -7.50 2.41 2.67
CA VAL A 47 -8.15 3.59 2.07
C VAL A 47 -7.76 3.74 0.60
N LEU A 48 -6.49 3.58 0.24
CA LEU A 48 -6.02 3.64 -1.14
C LEU A 48 -6.63 2.51 -1.97
N ALA A 49 -6.65 1.28 -1.46
CA ALA A 49 -7.26 0.15 -2.17
C ALA A 49 -8.73 0.42 -2.48
N LYS A 50 -9.50 0.88 -1.48
CA LYS A 50 -10.95 1.10 -1.61
C LYS A 50 -11.31 2.33 -2.45
N ASN A 51 -10.59 3.44 -2.27
CA ASN A 51 -11.00 4.74 -2.82
C ASN A 51 -10.16 5.19 -4.03
N HIS A 52 -9.00 4.56 -4.25
CA HIS A 52 -8.13 4.90 -5.36
C HIS A 52 -8.02 3.77 -6.37
N VAL A 53 -7.57 2.59 -5.94
CA VAL A 53 -7.22 1.46 -6.80
C VAL A 53 -8.47 0.81 -7.40
N LEU A 54 -9.37 0.29 -6.56
CA LEU A 54 -10.53 -0.46 -7.01
C LEU A 54 -11.45 0.34 -7.95
N PRO A 55 -11.79 1.62 -7.67
CA PRO A 55 -12.64 2.39 -8.57
C PRO A 55 -12.02 2.63 -9.94
N ARG A 56 -10.69 2.78 -10.02
CA ARG A 56 -10.00 2.98 -11.31
C ARG A 56 -10.03 1.72 -12.16
N TYR A 57 -9.83 0.56 -11.56
CA TYR A 57 -10.00 -0.72 -12.25
C TYR A 57 -11.44 -0.96 -12.70
N GLN A 58 -12.44 -0.54 -11.92
CA GLN A 58 -13.85 -0.59 -12.34
C GLN A 58 -14.10 0.30 -13.57
N VAL A 59 -13.58 1.53 -13.57
CA VAL A 59 -13.67 2.43 -14.74
C VAL A 59 -12.98 1.80 -15.94
N PHE A 60 -11.75 1.30 -15.80
CA PHE A 60 -11.03 0.67 -16.90
C PHE A 60 -11.80 -0.54 -17.46
N THR A 61 -12.35 -1.39 -16.60
CA THR A 61 -13.21 -2.52 -17.01
C THR A 61 -14.43 -2.07 -17.80
N ASN A 62 -15.09 -1.00 -17.36
CA ASN A 62 -16.27 -0.47 -18.06
C ASN A 62 -15.90 0.11 -19.43
N GLU A 63 -14.76 0.79 -19.56
CA GLU A 63 -14.30 1.32 -20.85
C GLU A 63 -13.86 0.21 -21.81
N THR A 64 -13.25 -0.87 -21.33
CA THR A 64 -12.87 -2.00 -22.21
C THR A 64 -14.07 -2.77 -22.72
N ILE A 65 -15.15 -2.91 -21.93
CA ILE A 65 -16.43 -3.46 -22.40
C ILE A 65 -17.01 -2.60 -23.55
N LYS A 66 -16.88 -1.27 -23.46
CA LYS A 66 -17.34 -0.39 -24.54
C LYS A 66 -16.50 -0.57 -25.81
N ILE A 67 -15.17 -0.74 -25.69
CA ILE A 67 -14.32 -1.03 -26.86
C ILE A 67 -14.83 -2.31 -27.54
N ASP A 68 -15.03 -3.40 -26.79
CA ASP A 68 -15.46 -4.68 -27.35
C ASP A 68 -16.78 -4.55 -28.13
N SER A 69 -17.77 -3.89 -27.53
CA SER A 69 -19.05 -3.61 -28.19
C SER A 69 -18.89 -2.72 -29.44
N SER A 70 -18.09 -1.64 -29.36
CA SER A 70 -17.91 -0.71 -30.48
C SER A 70 -17.13 -1.35 -31.64
N ALA A 71 -16.07 -2.10 -31.31
CA ALA A 71 -15.27 -2.85 -32.28
C ALA A 71 -16.12 -3.93 -32.96
N THR A 72 -16.96 -4.65 -32.21
CA THR A 72 -17.86 -5.64 -32.79
C THR A 72 -18.81 -5.00 -33.81
N LYS A 73 -19.41 -3.84 -33.48
CA LYS A 73 -20.28 -3.11 -34.41
C LYS A 73 -19.54 -2.69 -35.68
N PHE A 74 -18.35 -2.09 -35.52
CA PHE A 74 -17.52 -1.68 -36.64
C PHE A 74 -17.13 -2.87 -37.52
N CYS A 75 -16.73 -4.01 -36.94
CA CYS A 75 -16.36 -5.20 -37.69
C CYS A 75 -17.52 -5.83 -38.47
N LEU A 76 -18.75 -5.74 -37.94
CA LEU A 76 -19.96 -6.25 -38.61
C LEU A 76 -20.39 -5.37 -39.78
N ALA A 77 -20.25 -4.04 -39.66
CA ALA A 77 -20.63 -3.08 -40.68
C ALA A 77 -19.64 -1.90 -40.68
N PRO A 78 -18.49 -2.03 -41.35
CA PRO A 78 -17.48 -0.97 -41.34
C PRO A 78 -17.96 0.26 -42.09
N ASP A 79 -18.01 1.40 -41.40
CA ASP A 79 -18.35 2.68 -42.00
C ASP A 79 -17.60 3.84 -41.30
N SER A 80 -17.67 5.04 -41.90
CA SER A 80 -16.93 6.20 -41.40
C SER A 80 -17.42 6.65 -40.01
N ALA A 81 -18.73 6.58 -39.76
CA ALA A 81 -19.29 6.98 -38.46
C ALA A 81 -18.92 5.95 -37.38
N SER A 82 -19.05 4.66 -37.67
CA SER A 82 -18.65 3.61 -36.72
C SER A 82 -17.13 3.60 -36.44
N LEU A 83 -16.29 4.01 -37.39
CA LEU A 83 -14.85 4.21 -37.15
C LEU A 83 -14.58 5.37 -36.18
N ILE A 84 -15.32 6.48 -36.32
CA ILE A 84 -15.21 7.64 -35.42
C ILE A 84 -15.63 7.22 -34.01
N ASP A 85 -16.76 6.53 -33.87
CA ASP A 85 -17.24 6.03 -32.58
C ASP A 85 -16.25 5.07 -31.92
N LEU A 86 -15.67 4.15 -32.70
CA LEU A 86 -14.63 3.23 -32.21
C LEU A 86 -13.38 3.98 -31.73
N ARG A 87 -12.96 5.03 -32.45
CA ARG A 87 -11.80 5.85 -32.06
C ARG A 87 -12.03 6.56 -30.74
N GLU A 88 -13.20 7.18 -30.54
CA GLU A 88 -13.50 7.90 -29.29
C GLU A 88 -13.55 6.96 -28.08
N VAL A 89 -14.14 5.77 -28.26
CA VAL A 89 -14.17 4.75 -27.21
C VAL A 89 -12.78 4.20 -26.93
N PHE A 90 -11.94 4.01 -27.96
CA PHE A 90 -10.55 3.62 -27.78
C PHE A 90 -9.76 4.64 -26.94
N HIS A 91 -9.88 5.95 -27.24
CA HIS A 91 -9.22 7.00 -26.45
C HIS A 91 -9.68 6.98 -24.99
N SER A 92 -10.99 6.83 -24.75
CA SER A 92 -11.55 6.77 -23.39
C SER A 92 -10.97 5.62 -22.57
N ALA A 93 -10.80 4.45 -23.20
CA ALA A 93 -10.21 3.30 -22.56
C ALA A 93 -8.68 3.41 -22.38
N ALA A 94 -7.96 4.00 -23.34
CA ALA A 94 -6.54 4.29 -23.21
C ALA A 94 -6.27 5.24 -22.03
N ASP A 95 -7.09 6.28 -21.88
CA ASP A 95 -7.04 7.18 -20.73
C ASP A 95 -7.32 6.43 -19.41
N ALA A 96 -8.25 5.48 -19.41
CA ALA A 96 -8.53 4.65 -18.25
C ALA A 96 -7.39 3.67 -17.92
N TRP A 97 -6.72 3.13 -18.94
CA TRP A 97 -5.54 2.27 -18.78
C TRP A 97 -4.38 3.01 -18.11
N ILE A 98 -4.03 4.21 -18.59
CA ILE A 98 -2.93 5.01 -18.02
C ILE A 98 -3.19 5.32 -16.53
N ARG A 99 -4.46 5.47 -16.14
CA ARG A 99 -4.84 5.66 -14.73
C ARG A 99 -4.62 4.42 -13.85
N VAL A 100 -4.42 3.23 -14.40
CA VAL A 100 -4.14 2.00 -13.62
C VAL A 100 -2.75 1.42 -13.89
N GLU A 101 -2.09 1.77 -14.99
CA GLU A 101 -0.77 1.24 -15.39
C GLU A 101 0.31 1.40 -14.30
N HIS A 102 0.27 2.52 -13.58
CA HIS A 102 1.24 2.83 -12.53
C HIS A 102 1.02 2.01 -11.23
N ILE A 103 -0.11 1.33 -11.09
CA ILE A 103 -0.44 0.54 -9.90
C ILE A 103 0.25 -0.83 -10.03
N ASN A 104 1.50 -0.89 -9.57
CA ASN A 104 2.31 -2.10 -9.51
C ASN A 104 2.69 -2.38 -8.05
N PHE A 105 2.62 -3.64 -7.63
CA PHE A 105 2.90 -4.09 -6.26
C PHE A 105 4.12 -5.03 -6.24
#